data_AF-A0A2K9DS47-F1
#
_entry.id   AF-A0A2K9DS47-F1
#
_cell.length_a   1.000
_cell.length_b   1.000
_cell.length_c   1.000
_cell.angle_alpha   90.00
_cell.angle_beta   90.00
_cell.angle_gamma   90.00
#
_symmetry.space_group_name_H-M   'P 1'
#
loop_
_entity.id
_entity.type
_entity.pdbx_description
1 polymer ?
#
loop_
_entity_poly.entity_id
_entity_poly.type
_entity_poly.pdbx_seq_one_letter_code
_entity_poly.pdbx_strand_id
1 'polypeptide(L)'
;MADLELNTEQVRAVGAGLSRIAAEFQNANVRSDRIAEAVGHDSLAEAVRSFAHAWDDTREEMTSSISGLGEATTAIADTFEQADQELAAAMDGTSTVGASTPAGGGRRPEAAS
;
A
#
# COMPACT_ATOMS: atom_id res chain seq x y z
N MET A 1 29.81 0.55 -2.36
CA MET A 1 28.38 0.89 -2.50
C MET A 1 27.83 -0.03 -3.56
N ALA A 2 26.74 -0.75 -3.28
CA ALA A 2 26.04 -1.49 -4.32
C ALA A 2 25.36 -0.47 -5.23
N ASP A 3 25.52 -0.63 -6.54
CA ASP A 3 24.75 0.13 -7.52
C ASP A 3 23.32 -0.43 -7.49
N LEU A 4 22.34 0.43 -7.25
CA LEU A 4 20.95 0.03 -7.09
C LEU A 4 20.18 0.46 -8.34
N GLU A 5 19.97 -0.48 -9.24
CA GLU A 5 19.10 -0.30 -10.41
C GLU A 5 17.67 -0.72 -10.05
N LEU A 6 16.73 0.24 -10.05
CA LEU A 6 15.32 0.01 -9.76
C LEU A 6 14.45 0.48 -10.94
N ASN A 7 13.64 -0.43 -11.48
CA ASN A 7 12.58 -0.06 -12.42
C ASN A 7 11.28 0.20 -11.63
N THR A 8 10.98 1.47 -11.36
CA THR A 8 9.82 1.89 -10.56
C THR A 8 8.49 1.47 -11.18
N GLU A 9 8.37 1.45 -12.51
CA GLU A 9 7.19 0.95 -13.21
C GLU A 9 6.95 -0.54 -12.94
N GLN A 10 8.00 -1.36 -13.01
CA GLN A 10 7.91 -2.80 -12.74
C GLN A 10 7.56 -3.08 -11.27
N VAL A 11 8.16 -2.32 -10.35
CA VAL A 11 7.85 -2.39 -8.91
C VAL A 11 6.37 -2.04 -8.68
N ARG A 12 5.89 -0.94 -9.26
CA ARG A 12 4.48 -0.54 -9.17
C ARG A 12 3.54 -1.60 -9.74
N ALA A 13 3.91 -2.23 -10.86
CA ALA A 13 3.15 -3.32 -11.46
C ALA A 13 3.05 -4.55 -10.54
N VAL A 14 4.12 -4.89 -9.81
CA VAL A 14 4.11 -5.94 -8.78
C VAL A 14 3.15 -5.57 -7.66
N GLY A 15 3.21 -4.33 -7.15
CA GLY A 15 2.29 -3.83 -6.12
C GLY A 15 0.82 -4.01 -6.54
N ALA A 16 0.47 -3.54 -7.75
CA ALA A 16 -0.87 -3.68 -8.31
C ALA A 16 -1.30 -5.15 -8.51
N GLY A 17 -0.37 -6.02 -8.91
CA GLY A 17 -0.61 -7.45 -9.05
C GLY A 17 -0.93 -8.12 -7.71
N LEU A 18 -0.18 -7.79 -6.66
CA LEU A 18 -0.40 -8.29 -5.31
C LEU A 18 -1.75 -7.84 -4.77
N SER A 19 -2.12 -6.56 -4.93
CA SER A 19 -3.43 -6.05 -4.53
C SER A 19 -4.58 -6.78 -5.24
N ARG A 20 -4.41 -7.11 -6.53
CA ARG A 20 -5.40 -7.92 -7.26
C ARG A 20 -5.53 -9.32 -6.67
N ILE A 21 -4.41 -9.99 -6.38
CA ILE A 21 -4.43 -11.33 -5.79
C ILE A 21 -5.11 -11.31 -4.41
N ALA A 22 -4.82 -10.33 -3.57
CA ALA A 22 -5.49 -10.17 -2.27
C ALA A 22 -7.00 -10.02 -2.43
N ALA A 23 -7.46 -9.23 -3.41
CA ALA A 23 -8.89 -9.08 -3.69
C ALA A 23 -9.55 -10.39 -4.16
N GLU A 24 -8.88 -11.19 -5.00
CA GLU A 24 -9.39 -12.50 -5.43
C GLU A 24 -9.53 -13.47 -4.24
N PHE A 25 -8.55 -13.48 -3.34
CA PHE A 25 -8.61 -14.28 -2.12
C PHE A 25 -9.78 -13.85 -1.24
N GLN A 26 -9.95 -12.55 -0.98
CA GLN A 26 -11.05 -12.02 -0.16
C GLN A 26 -12.43 -12.40 -0.71
N ASN A 27 -12.60 -12.39 -2.04
CA ASN A 27 -13.86 -12.74 -2.70
C ASN A 27 -14.13 -14.25 -2.79
N ALA A 28 -13.13 -15.11 -2.54
CA ALA A 28 -13.30 -16.56 -2.63
C ALA A 28 -14.33 -17.11 -1.61
N ASN A 29 -14.51 -16.45 -0.46
CA ASN A 29 -15.47 -16.88 0.56
C ASN A 29 -16.93 -16.84 0.07
N VAL A 30 -17.27 -15.86 -0.76
CA VAL A 30 -18.64 -15.62 -1.28
C VAL A 30 -19.16 -16.81 -2.11
N ARG A 31 -18.27 -17.73 -2.52
CA ARG A 31 -18.62 -18.89 -3.35
C ARG A 31 -18.98 -20.13 -2.53
N SER A 32 -18.57 -20.22 -1.27
CA SER A 32 -18.70 -21.46 -0.48
C SER A 32 -20.15 -21.84 -0.17
N ASP A 33 -21.01 -20.86 0.16
CA ASP A 33 -22.43 -21.13 0.43
C ASP A 33 -23.18 -21.59 -0.83
N ARG A 34 -22.91 -20.93 -1.97
CA ARG A 34 -23.48 -21.33 -3.25
C ARG A 34 -22.99 -22.72 -3.69
N ILE A 35 -21.74 -23.05 -3.40
CA ILE A 35 -21.20 -24.40 -3.64
C ILE A 35 -21.93 -25.41 -2.74
N ALA A 36 -22.11 -25.11 -1.45
CA ALA A 36 -22.82 -25.96 -0.51
C ALA A 36 -24.29 -26.21 -0.93
N GLU A 37 -24.98 -25.22 -1.48
CA GLU A 37 -26.32 -25.37 -2.05
C GLU A 37 -26.34 -26.24 -3.32
N ALA A 38 -25.28 -26.18 -4.13
CA ALA A 38 -25.19 -26.91 -5.39
C ALA A 38 -24.89 -28.41 -5.25
N VAL A 39 -24.38 -28.86 -4.09
CA VAL A 39 -23.93 -30.26 -3.93
C VAL A 39 -25.06 -31.28 -3.77
N GLY A 40 -26.29 -30.82 -3.49
CA GLY A 40 -27.50 -31.66 -3.48
C GLY A 40 -27.55 -32.76 -2.41
N HIS A 41 -26.64 -32.73 -1.43
CA HIS A 41 -26.58 -33.68 -0.32
C HIS A 41 -26.19 -32.97 0.98
N ASP A 42 -27.02 -33.11 2.01
CA ASP A 42 -26.92 -32.29 3.24
C ASP A 42 -25.58 -32.44 3.97
N SER A 43 -25.09 -33.68 4.16
CA SER A 43 -23.81 -33.89 4.85
C SER A 43 -22.61 -33.36 4.07
N LEU A 44 -22.71 -33.30 2.73
CA LEU A 44 -21.65 -32.78 1.89
C LEU A 44 -21.69 -31.25 1.86
N ALA A 45 -22.88 -30.66 1.86
CA ALA A 45 -23.06 -29.22 2.05
C ALA A 45 -22.49 -28.76 3.41
N GLU A 46 -22.73 -29.51 4.48
CA GLU A 46 -22.18 -29.23 5.81
C GLU A 46 -20.65 -29.33 5.83
N ALA A 47 -20.08 -30.38 5.22
CA ALA A 47 -18.63 -30.52 5.10
C ALA A 47 -17.99 -29.35 4.32
N VAL A 48 -18.63 -28.88 3.24
CA VAL A 48 -18.17 -27.72 2.45
C VAL A 48 -18.19 -26.44 3.30
N ARG A 49 -19.27 -26.19 4.04
CA ARG A 49 -19.36 -25.01 4.92
C ARG A 49 -18.33 -25.07 6.04
N SER A 50 -18.19 -26.22 6.70
CA SER A 50 -17.22 -26.42 7.77
C SER A 50 -15.78 -26.19 7.29
N PHE A 51 -15.42 -26.72 6.11
CA PHE A 51 -14.13 -26.44 5.48
C PHE A 51 -13.95 -24.95 5.17
N ALA A 52 -14.95 -24.31 4.57
CA ALA A 52 -14.88 -22.90 4.21
C ALA A 52 -14.66 -22.00 5.43
N HIS A 53 -15.41 -22.24 6.51
CA HIS A 53 -15.27 -21.52 7.77
C HIS A 53 -13.93 -21.80 8.46
N ALA A 54 -13.48 -23.06 8.50
CA ALA A 54 -12.18 -23.38 9.08
C ALA A 54 -11.02 -22.75 8.30
N TRP A 55 -11.22 -22.45 7.03
CA TRP A 55 -10.23 -21.78 6.17
C TRP A 55 -10.29 -20.25 6.23
N ASP A 56 -11.29 -19.65 6.89
CA ASP A 56 -11.46 -18.20 6.95
C ASP A 56 -10.22 -17.51 7.54
N ASP A 57 -9.71 -18.00 8.68
CA ASP A 57 -8.53 -17.45 9.36
C ASP A 57 -7.27 -17.50 8.47
N THR A 58 -7.00 -18.64 7.84
CA THR A 58 -5.82 -18.77 6.96
C THR A 58 -5.93 -17.88 5.73
N ARG A 59 -7.14 -17.74 5.17
CA ARG A 59 -7.37 -16.82 4.06
C ARG A 59 -7.17 -15.37 4.48
N GLU A 60 -7.62 -14.98 5.68
CA GLU A 60 -7.41 -13.65 6.23
C GLU A 60 -5.92 -13.35 6.41
N GLU A 61 -5.16 -14.27 7.00
CA GLU A 61 -3.70 -14.13 7.16
C GLU A 61 -2.97 -13.99 5.82
N MET A 62 -3.31 -14.83 4.84
CA MET A 62 -2.75 -14.74 3.49
C MET A 62 -3.10 -13.43 2.80
N THR A 63 -4.37 -13.00 2.89
CA THR A 63 -4.84 -11.74 2.29
C THR A 63 -4.11 -10.54 2.89
N SER A 64 -3.99 -10.50 4.22
CA SER A 64 -3.26 -9.46 4.95
C SER A 64 -1.79 -9.41 4.52
N SER A 65 -1.11 -10.57 4.47
CA SER A 65 0.29 -10.66 4.07
C SER A 65 0.51 -10.17 2.63
N ILE A 66 -0.35 -10.57 1.70
CA ILE A 66 -0.27 -10.15 0.29
C ILE A 66 -0.56 -8.65 0.15
N SER A 67 -1.55 -8.12 0.88
CA SER A 67 -1.84 -6.67 0.89
C SER A 67 -0.65 -5.88 1.39
N GLY A 68 -0.06 -6.30 2.51
CA GLY A 68 1.13 -5.64 3.08
C GLY A 68 2.32 -5.62 2.11
N LEU A 69 2.54 -6.72 1.38
CA LEU A 69 3.56 -6.74 0.31
C LEU A 69 3.21 -5.78 -0.84
N GLY A 70 1.95 -5.72 -1.26
CA GLY A 70 1.48 -4.80 -2.31
C GLY A 70 1.67 -3.33 -1.92
N GLU A 71 1.31 -2.98 -0.69
CA GLU A 71 1.48 -1.65 -0.11
C GLU A 71 2.96 -1.27 -0.01
N ALA A 72 3.80 -2.16 0.53
CA ALA A 72 5.23 -1.92 0.64
C ALA A 72 5.88 -1.68 -0.73
N THR A 73 5.51 -2.50 -1.72
CA THR A 73 6.04 -2.37 -3.09
C THR A 73 5.61 -1.04 -3.72
N THR A 74 4.36 -0.63 -3.53
CA THR A 74 3.84 0.66 -4.02
C THR A 74 4.56 1.83 -3.35
N ALA A 75 4.74 1.78 -2.02
CA ALA A 75 5.44 2.80 -1.26
C ALA A 75 6.91 2.94 -1.68
N ILE A 76 7.58 1.84 -2.03
CA ILE A 76 8.93 1.86 -2.60
C ILE A 76 8.92 2.63 -3.93
N ALA A 77 8.03 2.28 -4.86
CA ALA A 77 7.95 2.98 -6.15
C ALA A 77 7.69 4.49 -5.98
N ASP A 78 6.73 4.86 -5.12
CA ASP A 78 6.39 6.25 -4.83
C ASP A 78 7.58 7.02 -4.25
N THR A 79 8.32 6.41 -3.31
CA THR A 79 9.48 7.05 -2.67
C THR A 79 10.60 7.33 -3.67
N PHE A 80 10.88 6.37 -4.57
CA PHE A 80 11.91 6.55 -5.58
C PHE A 80 11.51 7.59 -6.63
N GLU A 81 10.26 7.55 -7.11
CA GLU A 81 9.77 8.55 -8.07
C GLU A 81 9.76 9.96 -7.47
N GLN A 82 9.41 10.11 -6.19
CA GLN A 82 9.48 11.39 -5.50
C GLN A 82 10.93 11.89 -5.39
N ALA A 83 11.86 11.02 -4.98
CA ALA A 83 13.27 11.38 -4.88
C ALA A 83 13.85 11.83 -6.25
N ASP A 84 13.49 11.13 -7.33
CA ASP A 84 13.90 11.48 -8.70
C ASP A 84 13.32 12.83 -9.13
N GLN A 85 12.06 13.12 -8.82
CA GLN A 85 11.42 14.41 -9.12
C GLN A 85 12.07 15.57 -8.35
N GLU A 86 12.38 15.38 -7.08
CA GLU A 86 13.07 16.37 -6.25
C GLU A 86 14.48 16.66 -6.79
N LEU A 87 15.21 15.63 -7.22
CA LEU A 87 16.53 15.78 -7.83
C LEU A 87 16.44 16.52 -9.16
N ALA A 88 15.49 16.17 -10.03
CA ALA A 88 15.27 16.85 -11.30
C ALA A 88 14.95 18.35 -11.10
N ALA A 89 14.05 18.67 -10.17
CA ALA A 89 13.72 20.06 -9.83
C ALA A 89 14.92 20.85 -9.31
N ALA A 90 15.81 20.21 -8.54
CA ALA A 90 17.04 20.83 -8.07
C ALA A 90 18.02 21.12 -9.22
N MET A 91 18.09 20.24 -10.22
CA MET A 91 18.95 20.43 -11.40
C MET A 91 18.41 21.51 -12.35
N ASP A 92 17.10 21.60 -12.52
CA ASP A 92 16.44 22.61 -13.37
C ASP A 92 16.38 24.00 -12.70
N GLY A 93 16.90 24.14 -11.47
CA GLY A 93 16.87 25.40 -10.71
C GLY A 93 15.47 25.79 -10.22
N THR A 94 14.51 24.86 -10.28
CA THR A 94 13.11 25.07 -9.88
C THR A 94 12.82 24.62 -8.45
N SER A 95 13.85 24.33 -7.66
CA SER A 95 13.70 23.95 -6.24
C SER A 95 13.03 25.05 -5.43
N THR A 96 11.71 24.99 -5.34
CA THR A 96 10.91 25.78 -4.40
C THR A 96 10.75 24.98 -3.11
N VAL A 97 11.82 24.85 -2.34
CA VAL A 97 11.74 24.51 -0.91
C VAL A 97 12.67 25.44 -0.11
N GLY A 98 12.06 26.43 0.54
CA GLY A 98 12.32 26.65 1.96
C GLY A 98 13.24 27.78 2.41
N ALA A 99 13.20 28.97 1.82
CA ALA A 99 13.71 30.19 2.49
C ALA A 99 12.78 30.65 3.63
N SER A 100 12.63 29.82 4.67
CA SER A 100 12.05 30.26 5.95
C SER A 100 13.18 30.77 6.84
N THR A 101 13.66 31.99 6.56
CA THR A 101 14.40 32.79 7.54
C THR A 101 13.40 33.70 8.24
N PRO A 102 13.04 33.48 9.52
CA PRO A 102 12.51 34.56 10.32
C PRO A 102 13.69 35.51 10.60
N ALA A 103 13.71 36.64 9.91
CA ALA A 103 14.64 37.73 10.20
C ALA A 103 14.40 38.22 11.63
N GLY A 104 15.26 37.82 12.56
CA GLY A 104 15.34 38.40 13.90
C GLY A 104 15.99 39.78 13.83
N GLY A 105 15.45 40.76 14.57
CA GLY A 105 16.18 42.01 14.82
C GLY A 105 15.37 43.24 15.20
N GLY A 106 14.84 43.28 16.42
CA GLY A 106 14.85 44.44 17.33
C GLY A 106 14.31 45.81 16.88
N ARG A 107 13.22 46.24 17.55
CA ARG A 107 13.17 47.58 18.16
C ARG A 107 12.14 47.64 19.29
N ARG A 108 12.60 47.79 20.53
CA ARG A 108 11.78 48.31 21.65
C ARG A 108 11.57 49.81 21.40
N PRO A 109 10.38 50.37 21.64
CA PRO A 109 10.25 51.75 22.07
C PRO A 109 10.03 51.80 23.58
N GLU A 110 10.71 52.76 24.19
CA GLU A 110 10.60 53.18 25.58
C GLU A 110 9.18 53.56 26.01
N ALA A 111 8.97 53.48 27.31
CA ALA A 111 7.84 54.06 28.01
C ALA A 111 7.82 55.60 27.88
N ALA A 112 6.62 56.18 27.75
CA ALA A 112 6.33 57.52 28.24
C ALA A 112 4.81 57.68 28.48
N SER A 113 4.50 57.99 29.75
CA SER A 113 3.32 58.66 30.32
C SER A 113 1.93 58.02 30.19
#